data_AF-A0A820QB75-F1
#
_entry.id   AF-A0A820QB75-F1
#
_cell.length_a   1.000
_cell.length_b   1.000
_cell.length_c   1.000
_cell.angle_alpha   90.00
_cell.angle_beta   90.00
_cell.angle_gamma   90.00
#
_symmetry.space_group_name_H-M   'P 1'
#
loop_
_entity.id
_entity.type
_entity.pdbx_description
1 polymer ?
#
loop_
_entity_poly.entity_id
_entity_poly.type
_entity_poly.pdbx_seq_one_letter_code
_entity_poly.pdbx_strand_id
1 'polypeptide(L)'
;NENSTANTSDIRSGTASNLGPLRSNDIVFTASCNPTYSEIPKRHASYATWPIEDLPPVDDLVRTGFFYTGTRDIVTCFYCNGSLQNWGPNDNPMIEHARWFPHCA
;
A
#
# COMPACT_ATOMS: atom_id res chain seq x y z
N ASN A 1 -17.94 -17.08 45.42
CA ASN A 1 -17.85 -18.34 44.67
C ASN A 1 -17.63 -18.01 43.19
N GLU A 2 -16.51 -17.38 42.82
CA GLU A 2 -15.39 -18.01 42.07
C GLU A 2 -15.88 -18.86 40.89
N ASN A 3 -15.69 -18.45 39.64
CA ASN A 3 -14.41 -18.59 38.95
C ASN A 3 -14.36 -17.96 37.56
N SER A 4 -13.16 -17.47 37.25
CA SER A 4 -12.62 -16.95 36.00
C SER A 4 -12.69 -17.93 34.82
N THR A 5 -12.64 -17.41 33.59
CA THR A 5 -11.52 -17.70 32.66
C THR A 5 -11.57 -16.78 31.44
N ALA A 6 -10.53 -15.95 31.32
CA ALA A 6 -10.10 -15.35 30.07
C ALA A 6 -9.47 -16.43 29.19
N ASN A 7 -9.63 -16.34 27.87
CA ASN A 7 -8.75 -17.02 26.93
C ASN A 7 -8.46 -16.10 25.75
N THR A 8 -7.41 -15.29 25.90
CA THR A 8 -6.72 -14.65 24.78
C THR A 8 -5.51 -15.53 24.49
N SER A 9 -5.44 -16.09 23.29
CA SER A 9 -4.25 -16.80 22.82
C SER A 9 -3.55 -15.94 21.78
N ASP A 10 -2.42 -15.39 22.21
CA ASP A 10 -1.47 -14.62 21.42
C ASP A 10 -0.76 -15.45 20.34
N ILE A 11 -0.58 -14.81 19.18
CA ILE A 11 0.64 -14.71 18.34
C ILE A 11 1.40 -16.00 17.97
N ARG A 12 1.58 -16.23 16.65
CA ARG A 12 2.92 -16.39 16.01
C ARG A 12 2.89 -16.43 14.48
N SER A 13 3.63 -15.48 13.91
CA SER A 13 4.59 -15.58 12.80
C SER A 13 4.31 -16.57 11.65
N GLY A 14 3.94 -16.03 10.49
CA GLY A 14 4.08 -16.69 9.19
C GLY A 14 5.29 -16.12 8.44
N THR A 15 6.40 -16.84 8.45
CA THR A 15 7.53 -16.63 7.54
C THR A 15 7.17 -17.20 6.16
N ALA A 16 7.03 -16.34 5.14
CA ALA A 16 6.89 -16.77 3.76
C ALA A 16 8.11 -16.31 2.93
N SER A 17 9.27 -16.90 3.23
CA SER A 17 10.49 -16.76 2.43
C SER A 17 10.81 -18.11 1.80
N ASN A 18 10.05 -18.51 0.78
CA ASN A 18 10.47 -19.52 -0.19
C ASN A 18 9.48 -19.58 -1.36
N LEU A 19 9.70 -18.76 -2.38
CA LEU A 19 9.08 -18.96 -3.68
C LEU A 19 10.20 -19.34 -4.63
N GLY A 20 10.25 -20.63 -5.00
CA GLY A 20 11.07 -21.14 -6.09
C GLY A 20 10.66 -20.53 -7.43
N PRO A 21 11.31 -20.92 -8.54
CA PRO A 21 11.11 -20.28 -9.83
C PRO A 21 9.73 -20.64 -10.37
N LEU A 22 8.74 -19.77 -10.14
CA LEU A 22 7.40 -19.95 -10.67
C LEU A 22 7.46 -19.87 -12.20
N ARG A 23 7.11 -20.99 -12.84
CA ARG A 23 6.97 -21.13 -14.29
C ARG A 23 5.73 -20.36 -14.74
N SER A 24 5.84 -19.70 -15.89
CA SER A 24 4.81 -18.91 -16.54
C SER A 24 3.47 -19.64 -16.69
N ASN A 25 2.39 -18.89 -16.41
CA ASN A 25 0.97 -19.09 -16.78
C ASN A 25 -0.05 -19.32 -15.66
N ASP A 26 0.30 -19.23 -14.39
CA ASP A 26 -0.70 -19.01 -13.35
C ASP A 26 -0.97 -17.51 -13.22
N ILE A 27 -2.24 -17.09 -13.19
CA ILE A 27 -2.62 -15.74 -12.74
C ILE A 27 -2.27 -15.73 -11.25
N VAL A 28 -1.02 -15.37 -10.94
CA VAL A 28 -0.57 -15.19 -9.56
C VAL A 28 -1.32 -13.97 -9.06
N PHE A 29 -2.42 -14.20 -8.35
CA PHE A 29 -3.04 -13.18 -7.52
C PHE A 29 -2.06 -12.93 -6.37
N THR A 30 -0.96 -12.21 -6.61
CA THR A 30 -0.04 -11.87 -5.52
C THR A 30 -0.85 -11.06 -4.53
N ALA A 31 -0.89 -11.52 -3.28
CA ALA A 31 -1.57 -10.80 -2.23
C ALA A 31 -1.01 -9.38 -2.14
N SER A 32 -1.89 -8.38 -2.04
CA SER A 32 -1.46 -6.99 -1.85
C SER A 32 -0.59 -6.87 -0.61
N CYS A 33 0.56 -6.20 -0.70
CA CYS A 33 1.47 -6.05 0.43
C CYS A 33 0.87 -5.28 1.62
N ASN A 34 -0.10 -4.39 1.38
CA ASN A 34 -0.81 -3.62 2.41
C ASN A 34 -2.34 -3.79 2.29
N PRO A 35 -2.92 -4.90 2.77
CA PRO A 35 -4.34 -5.20 2.60
C PRO A 35 -5.27 -4.20 3.28
N THR A 36 -4.82 -3.51 4.35
CA THR A 36 -5.55 -2.42 5.00
C THR A 36 -5.91 -1.28 4.05
N TYR A 37 -5.10 -1.07 3.01
CA TYR A 37 -5.25 -0.01 2.02
C TYR A 37 -5.74 -0.54 0.66
N SER A 38 -6.24 -1.78 0.60
CA SER A 38 -6.86 -2.34 -0.61
C SER A 38 -8.13 -1.61 -1.02
N GLU A 39 -8.87 -1.08 -0.05
CA GLU A 39 -10.09 -0.31 -0.25
C GLU A 39 -9.79 1.18 -0.53
N ILE A 40 -10.42 1.75 -1.56
CA ILE A 40 -10.29 3.17 -1.92
C ILE A 40 -10.57 4.11 -0.72
N PRO A 41 -11.67 3.93 0.07
CA PRO A 41 -11.95 4.81 1.20
C PRO A 41 -10.83 4.81 2.26
N LYS A 42 -10.16 3.68 2.48
CA LYS A 42 -9.04 3.57 3.42
C LYS A 42 -7.81 4.32 2.92
N ARG A 43 -7.51 4.22 1.62
CA ARG A 43 -6.44 5.03 1.00
C ARG A 43 -6.75 6.51 1.10
N HIS A 44 -7.94 6.93 0.71
CA HIS A 44 -8.33 8.33 0.77
C HIS A 44 -8.26 8.89 2.20
N ALA A 45 -8.73 8.13 3.19
CA ALA A 45 -8.66 8.54 4.60
C ALA A 45 -7.23 8.74 5.13
N SER A 46 -6.22 8.11 4.52
CA SER A 46 -4.81 8.30 4.92
C SER A 46 -4.28 9.70 4.64
N TYR A 47 -4.88 10.44 3.70
CA TYR A 47 -4.44 11.78 3.28
C TYR A 47 -4.94 12.91 4.21
N ALA A 48 -5.45 12.59 5.40
CA ALA A 48 -6.00 13.57 6.35
C ALA A 48 -5.03 14.71 6.71
N THR A 49 -3.72 14.48 6.61
CA THR A 49 -2.65 15.46 6.90
C THR A 49 -1.76 15.73 5.68
N TRP A 50 -2.25 15.46 4.47
CA TRP A 50 -1.49 15.68 3.24
C TRP A 50 -1.24 17.18 3.01
N PRO A 51 0.01 17.61 2.74
CA PRO A 51 0.30 18.98 2.40
C PRO A 51 -0.37 19.35 1.06
N ILE A 52 -1.03 20.50 0.98
CA ILE A 52 -1.87 20.88 -0.17
C ILE A 52 -1.07 21.60 -1.28
N GLU A 53 0.13 22.10 -0.97
CA GLU A 53 0.86 23.01 -1.86
C GLU A 53 1.68 22.23 -2.90
N ASP A 54 1.48 22.55 -4.18
CA ASP A 54 2.27 22.10 -5.36
C ASP A 54 2.46 20.58 -5.54
N LEU A 55 1.48 19.77 -5.14
CA LEU A 55 1.51 18.30 -5.24
C LEU A 55 0.40 17.75 -6.15
N PRO A 56 0.54 16.51 -6.66
CA PRO A 56 -0.52 15.85 -7.43
C PRO A 56 -1.83 15.72 -6.64
N PRO A 57 -3.00 15.74 -7.33
CA PRO A 57 -4.29 15.56 -6.69
C PRO A 57 -4.37 14.25 -5.89
N VAL A 58 -4.90 14.31 -4.66
CA VAL A 58 -5.09 13.13 -3.80
C VAL A 58 -5.90 12.04 -4.50
N ASP A 59 -6.94 12.42 -5.25
CA ASP A 59 -7.76 11.47 -6.00
C ASP A 59 -6.95 10.67 -7.03
N ASP A 60 -5.98 11.30 -7.70
CA ASP A 60 -5.13 10.64 -8.69
C ASP A 60 -4.13 9.69 -8.02
N LEU A 61 -3.56 10.10 -6.88
CA LEU A 61 -2.70 9.24 -6.05
C LEU A 61 -3.49 8.01 -5.57
N VAL A 62 -4.69 8.21 -5.00
CA VAL A 62 -5.56 7.13 -4.49
C VAL A 62 -5.98 6.15 -5.57
N ARG A 63 -6.35 6.65 -6.76
CA ARG A 63 -6.71 5.83 -7.93
C ARG A 63 -5.54 5.01 -8.46
N THR A 64 -4.33 5.54 -8.38
CA THR A 64 -3.10 4.83 -8.74
C THR A 64 -2.76 3.69 -7.77
N GLY A 65 -3.36 3.70 -6.57
CA GLY A 65 -3.11 2.70 -5.53
C GLY A 65 -2.26 3.22 -4.38
N PHE A 66 -1.94 4.52 -4.36
CA PHE A 66 -1.16 5.12 -3.30
C PHE A 66 -2.01 5.44 -2.05
N PHE A 67 -1.43 5.17 -0.88
CA PHE A 67 -1.86 5.72 0.39
C PHE A 67 -0.75 6.60 0.96
N TYR A 68 -1.12 7.61 1.74
CA TYR A 68 -0.17 8.49 2.40
C TYR A 68 0.43 7.83 3.64
N THR A 69 1.73 7.97 3.80
CA THR A 69 2.47 7.43 4.95
C THR A 69 2.38 8.31 6.20
N GLY A 70 1.80 9.51 6.11
CA GLY A 70 1.79 10.50 7.18
C GLY A 70 3.07 11.35 7.29
N THR A 71 4.03 11.14 6.39
CA THR A 71 5.33 11.84 6.40
C THR A 71 5.59 12.57 5.08
N ARG A 72 5.78 13.90 5.15
CA ARG A 72 6.10 14.78 4.00
C ARG A 72 5.12 14.57 2.83
N ASP A 73 5.65 14.18 1.68
CA ASP A 73 4.93 13.86 0.46
C ASP A 73 5.10 12.37 0.08
N ILE A 74 5.49 11.53 1.04
CA ILE A 74 5.78 10.13 0.78
C ILE A 74 4.47 9.34 0.72
N VAL A 75 4.25 8.67 -0.40
CA VAL A 75 3.12 7.77 -0.61
C VAL A 75 3.59 6.36 -0.93
N THR A 76 2.80 5.35 -0.57
CA THR A 76 3.14 3.93 -0.77
C THR A 76 2.01 3.21 -1.49
N CYS A 77 2.34 2.39 -2.48
CA CYS A 77 1.36 1.59 -3.20
C CYS A 77 0.88 0.44 -2.32
N PHE A 78 -0.44 0.27 -2.21
CA PHE A 78 -1.00 -0.79 -1.37
C PHE A 78 -0.66 -2.19 -1.89
N TYR A 79 -0.45 -2.34 -3.19
CA TYR A 79 -0.24 -3.63 -3.85
C TYR A 79 1.23 -4.06 -3.81
N CYS A 80 2.13 -3.27 -4.42
CA CYS A 80 3.54 -3.63 -4.56
C CYS A 80 4.45 -3.12 -3.42
N ASN A 81 3.91 -2.33 -2.47
CA ASN A 81 4.65 -1.65 -1.41
C ASN A 81 5.71 -0.65 -1.89
N GLY A 82 5.69 -0.27 -3.17
CA GLY A 82 6.58 0.74 -3.73
C GLY A 82 6.23 2.13 -3.22
N SER A 83 7.24 2.88 -2.76
CA SER A 83 7.07 4.26 -2.26
C SER A 83 7.68 5.29 -3.19
N LEU A 84 6.99 6.42 -3.36
CA LEU A 84 7.46 7.59 -4.10
C LEU A 84 7.39 8.84 -3.21
N GLN A 85 8.27 9.80 -3.49
CA GLN A 85 8.40 11.08 -2.81
C GLN A 85 9.03 12.10 -3.77
N ASN A 86 9.17 13.34 -3.33
CA ASN A 86 9.61 14.50 -4.11
C ASN A 86 8.71 14.77 -5.31
N TRP A 87 7.40 14.72 -5.10
CA TRP A 87 6.41 14.97 -6.14
C TRP A 87 6.42 16.43 -6.56
N GLY A 88 6.33 16.66 -7.87
CA GLY A 88 6.03 17.96 -8.46
C GLY A 88 4.56 18.10 -8.86
N PRO A 89 4.09 19.34 -9.08
CA PRO A 89 2.69 19.61 -9.44
C PRO A 89 2.28 19.07 -10.81
N ASN A 90 3.27 18.76 -11.67
CA ASN A 90 3.05 18.22 -13.01
C ASN A 90 3.30 16.70 -13.10
N ASP A 91 3.67 16.06 -12.00
CA ASP A 91 3.90 14.62 -11.99
C ASP A 91 2.57 13.88 -12.12
N ASN A 92 2.54 12.86 -12.97
CA ASN A 92 1.39 12.00 -13.12
C ASN A 92 1.61 10.73 -12.29
N PRO A 93 0.83 10.50 -11.21
CA PRO A 93 1.03 9.35 -10.33
C PRO A 93 1.07 8.00 -11.04
N MET A 94 0.20 7.80 -12.04
CA MET A 94 0.13 6.56 -12.80
C MET A 94 1.40 6.33 -13.63
N ILE A 95 1.90 7.38 -14.29
CA ILE A 95 3.12 7.31 -15.09
C ILE A 95 4.34 7.07 -14.20
N GLU A 96 4.46 7.80 -13.08
CA GLU A 96 5.57 7.60 -12.15
C GLU A 96 5.53 6.20 -11.53
N HIS A 97 4.36 5.72 -11.12
CA HIS A 97 4.21 4.37 -10.57
C HIS A 97 4.65 3.30 -11.57
N ALA A 98 4.19 3.38 -12.82
CA ALA A 98 4.59 2.45 -13.87
C ALA A 98 6.08 2.54 -14.23
N ARG A 99 6.66 3.74 -14.18
CA ARG A 99 8.10 3.97 -14.46
C ARG A 99 8.98 3.33 -13.40
N TRP A 100 8.65 3.52 -12.12
CA TRP A 100 9.51 3.09 -11.01
C TRP A 100 9.23 1.66 -10.52
N PHE A 101 8.00 1.16 -10.72
CA PHE A 101 7.57 -0.17 -10.28
C PHE A 101 6.90 -0.94 -11.43
N PRO A 102 7.63 -1.28 -12.51
CA PRO A 102 7.08 -1.88 -13.74
C PRO A 102 6.50 -3.30 -13.56
N HIS A 103 6.67 -3.90 -12.38
CA HIS A 103 6.11 -5.21 -12.03
C HIS A 103 4.92 -5.10 -11.07
N CYS A 104 4.44 -3.90 -10.77
CA CYS A 104 3.17 -3.72 -10.07
C CYS A 104 2.02 -4.06 -11.04
N ALA A 105 1.08 -4.91 -10.57
CA ALA A 105 -0.07 -5.35 -11.34
C ALA A 105 -1.28 -4.42 -11.20
#